data_AF-F8L5A9-F1
#
_entry.id   AF-F8L5A9-F1
#
_cell.length_a   1.000
_cell.length_b   1.000
_cell.length_c   1.000
_cell.angle_alpha   90.00
_cell.angle_beta   90.00
_cell.angle_gamma   90.00
#
_symmetry.space_group_name_H-M   'P 1'
#
loop_
_entity.id
_entity.type
_entity.pdbx_description
1 polymer ?
#
loop_
_entity_poly.entity_id
_entity_poly.type
_entity_poly.pdbx_seq_one_letter_code
_entity_poly.pdbx_strand_id
1 'polypeptide(L)'
;MLEKGGMQCPVVSQSVKYLKPLFSLQEIEVHVWIESYSKVRFVLGYEILRGKDKILIGQSEHCFLDQNFKPLRIYSNNFKNCLSINPETQNVLRAILLKIKEEMWFV
;
A
#
# COMPACT_ATOMS: atom_id res chain seq x y z
N MET A 1 -18.12 2.74 -2.19
CA MET A 1 -17.56 3.74 -1.26
C MET A 1 -17.37 5.02 -2.06
N LEU A 2 -17.92 6.14 -1.59
CA LEU A 2 -17.82 7.45 -2.26
C LEU A 2 -16.82 8.32 -1.48
N GLU A 3 -15.69 8.59 -2.13
CA GLU A 3 -14.51 9.23 -1.54
C GLU A 3 -14.67 10.76 -1.48
N LYS A 4 -14.50 11.34 -0.28
CA LYS A 4 -14.35 12.78 -0.09
C LYS A 4 -12.96 13.20 -0.61
N GLY A 5 -12.86 13.47 -1.90
CA GLY A 5 -11.62 13.96 -2.52
C GLY A 5 -11.60 13.94 -4.04
N GLY A 6 -12.53 13.22 -4.70
CA GLY A 6 -12.63 13.16 -6.16
C GLY A 6 -11.44 12.48 -6.86
N MET A 7 -10.48 11.95 -6.09
CA MET A 7 -9.29 11.24 -6.57
C MET A 7 -9.20 9.88 -5.89
N GLN A 8 -9.00 8.83 -6.69
CA GLN A 8 -8.87 7.44 -6.27
C GLN A 8 -7.45 6.93 -6.54
N CYS A 9 -6.96 6.01 -5.70
CA CYS A 9 -5.62 5.44 -5.80
C CYS A 9 -5.60 3.90 -5.93
N PRO A 10 -6.25 3.29 -6.94
CA PRO A 10 -6.36 1.83 -7.02
C PRO A 10 -4.98 1.16 -7.19
N VAL A 11 -4.87 -0.05 -6.63
CA VAL A 11 -3.71 -0.93 -6.83
C VAL A 11 -3.70 -1.41 -8.29
N VAL A 12 -2.60 -1.17 -9.00
CA VAL A 12 -2.37 -1.62 -10.38
C VAL A 12 -1.60 -2.94 -10.38
N SER A 13 -0.61 -3.05 -9.50
CA SER A 13 0.21 -4.25 -9.36
C SER A 13 0.66 -4.41 -7.91
N GLN A 14 0.96 -5.65 -7.51
CA GLN A 14 1.48 -5.94 -6.19
C GLN A 14 2.43 -7.13 -6.27
N SER A 15 3.55 -7.06 -5.56
CA SER A 15 4.49 -8.15 -5.38
C SER A 15 4.78 -8.36 -3.91
N VAL A 16 4.95 -9.62 -3.52
CA VAL A 16 5.21 -10.02 -2.14
C VAL A 16 6.24 -11.14 -2.16
N LYS A 17 7.22 -11.05 -1.26
CA LYS A 17 8.18 -12.12 -1.00
C LYS A 17 8.16 -12.47 0.48
N TYR A 18 7.65 -13.66 0.77
CA TYR A 18 7.73 -14.28 2.09
C TYR A 18 9.16 -14.80 2.31
N LEU A 19 9.81 -14.30 3.36
CA LEU A 19 11.16 -14.71 3.75
C LEU A 19 11.12 -15.75 4.88
N LYS A 20 10.13 -15.64 5.76
CA LYS A 20 9.93 -16.53 6.91
C LYS A 20 8.43 -16.79 7.11
N PRO A 21 8.05 -17.93 7.71
CA PRO A 21 6.66 -18.17 8.08
C PRO A 21 6.21 -17.20 9.16
N LEU A 22 4.97 -16.73 9.01
CA LEU A 22 4.24 -15.94 9.99
C LEU A 22 3.03 -16.76 10.44
N PHE A 23 2.80 -16.84 11.75
CA PHE A 23 1.68 -17.60 12.31
C PHE A 23 0.65 -16.66 12.94
N SER A 24 -0.57 -17.16 13.15
CA SER A 24 -1.63 -16.41 13.82
C SER A 24 -1.21 -15.96 15.22
N LEU A 25 -1.78 -14.84 15.70
CA LEU A 25 -1.59 -14.28 17.05
C LEU A 25 -0.16 -13.77 17.34
N GLN A 26 0.68 -13.60 16.32
CA GLN A 26 1.98 -12.96 16.46
C GLN A 26 1.86 -11.45 16.28
N GLU A 27 2.50 -10.69 17.17
CA GLU A 27 2.69 -9.26 16.98
C GLU A 27 3.67 -9.01 15.85
N ILE A 28 3.32 -8.07 14.98
CA ILE A 28 4.13 -7.67 13.85
C ILE A 28 4.22 -6.15 13.79
N GLU A 29 5.30 -5.67 13.23
CA GLU A 29 5.50 -4.28 12.87
C GLU A 29 5.48 -4.15 11.35
N VAL A 30 4.76 -3.16 10.83
CA VAL A 30 4.68 -2.90 9.40
C VAL A 30 5.36 -1.57 9.12
N HIS A 31 6.44 -1.61 8.35
CA HIS A 31 7.15 -0.41 7.88
C HIS A 31 6.77 -0.16 6.43
N VAL A 32 6.33 1.05 6.12
CA VAL A 32 5.89 1.43 4.78
C VAL A 32 6.49 2.77 4.38
N TRP A 33 6.91 2.85 3.12
CA TRP A 33 7.50 4.04 2.54
C TRP A 33 7.10 4.19 1.08
N ILE A 34 7.32 5.38 0.52
CA ILE A 34 7.23 5.58 -0.92
C ILE A 34 8.54 5.14 -1.55
N GLU A 35 8.50 4.05 -2.31
CA GLU A 35 9.65 3.53 -3.05
C GLU A 35 9.94 4.42 -4.27
N SER A 36 8.89 4.76 -5.01
CA SER A 36 9.01 5.63 -6.18
C SER A 36 7.74 6.41 -6.45
N TYR A 37 7.88 7.50 -7.18
CA TYR A 37 6.78 8.36 -7.59
C TYR A 37 7.00 8.88 -9.00
N SER A 38 5.91 8.95 -9.75
CA SER A 38 5.79 9.69 -11.00
C SER A 38 4.49 10.49 -10.99
N LYS A 39 4.29 11.36 -11.97
CA LYS A 39 3.10 12.23 -12.01
C LYS A 39 1.78 11.47 -12.06
N VAL A 40 1.74 10.22 -12.52
CA VAL A 40 0.49 9.45 -12.71
C VAL A 40 0.37 8.23 -11.80
N ARG A 41 1.46 7.86 -11.11
CA ARG A 41 1.53 6.66 -10.28
C ARG A 41 2.62 6.74 -9.23
N PHE A 42 2.52 5.90 -8.21
CA PHE A 42 3.52 5.74 -7.17
C PHE A 42 3.65 4.27 -6.76
N VAL A 43 4.79 3.92 -6.18
CA VAL A 43 5.05 2.60 -5.60
C VAL A 43 5.22 2.75 -4.10
N LEU A 44 4.44 2.00 -3.35
CA LEU A 44 4.63 1.80 -1.92
C LEU A 44 5.52 0.58 -1.71
N GLY A 45 6.65 0.77 -1.02
CA GLY A 45 7.43 -0.31 -0.46
C GLY A 45 6.96 -0.60 0.95
N TYR A 46 6.90 -1.87 1.32
CA TYR A 46 6.59 -2.26 2.68
C TYR A 46 7.36 -3.49 3.12
N GLU A 47 7.64 -3.57 4.42
CA GLU A 47 8.17 -4.75 5.06
C GLU A 47 7.43 -5.05 6.36
N ILE A 48 7.42 -6.33 6.71
CA ILE A 48 6.85 -6.82 7.96
C ILE A 48 7.96 -7.40 8.80
N LEU A 49 8.04 -6.90 10.02
CA LEU A 49 8.98 -7.33 11.02
C LEU A 49 8.26 -8.07 12.15
N ARG A 50 8.92 -9.06 12.73
CA ARG A 50 8.55 -9.69 14.00
C ARG A 50 9.74 -9.54 14.93
N GLY A 51 9.74 -8.50 15.75
CA GLY A 51 10.93 -8.07 16.48
C GLY A 51 12.03 -7.65 15.51
N LYS A 52 13.19 -8.32 15.55
CA LYS A 52 14.33 -8.03 14.65
C LYS A 52 14.28 -8.79 13.32
N ASP A 53 13.34 -9.73 13.17
CA ASP A 53 13.25 -10.57 11.99
C ASP A 53 12.43 -9.92 10.90
N LYS A 54 13.01 -9.81 9.70
CA LYS A 54 12.26 -9.50 8.49
C LYS A 54 11.53 -10.74 8.00
N ILE A 55 10.20 -10.67 8.02
CA ILE A 55 9.30 -11.78 7.68
C ILE A 55 8.92 -11.72 6.21
N LEU A 56 8.64 -10.52 5.71
CA LEU A 56 8.17 -10.30 4.35
C LEU A 56 8.60 -8.92 3.86
N ILE A 57 8.83 -8.85 2.55
CA ILE A 57 8.92 -7.59 1.81
C ILE A 57 7.87 -7.59 0.71
N GLY A 58 7.35 -6.42 0.38
CA GLY A 58 6.42 -6.28 -0.71
C GLY A 58 6.41 -4.87 -1.28
N GLN A 59 5.81 -4.76 -2.45
CA GLN A 59 5.59 -3.50 -3.12
C GLN A 59 4.19 -3.49 -3.75
N SER A 60 3.55 -2.33 -3.76
CA SER A 60 2.31 -2.11 -4.51
C SER A 60 2.42 -0.85 -5.36
N GLU A 61 2.02 -0.94 -6.62
CA GLU A 61 1.93 0.19 -7.55
C GLU A 61 0.51 0.72 -7.56
N HIS A 62 0.36 2.03 -7.52
CA HIS A 62 -0.92 2.73 -7.50
C HIS A 62 -0.93 3.82 -8.56
N CYS A 63 -2.06 4.03 -9.20
CA CYS A 63 -2.26 5.16 -10.11
C CYS A 63 -3.23 6.19 -9.50
N PHE A 64 -3.14 7.44 -9.95
CA PHE A 64 -4.12 8.47 -9.55
C PHE A 64 -5.21 8.54 -10.59
N LEU A 65 -6.47 8.36 -10.18
CA LEU A 65 -7.64 8.47 -11.05
C LEU A 65 -8.61 9.52 -10.54
N ASP A 66 -9.34 10.19 -11.42
CA ASP A 66 -10.52 10.96 -11.03
C ASP A 66 -11.72 10.03 -10.78
N GLN A 67 -12.83 10.60 -10.32
CA GLN A 67 -14.11 9.91 -10.16
C GLN A 67 -14.69 9.24 -11.43
N ASN A 68 -14.14 9.56 -12.61
CA ASN A 68 -14.53 8.97 -13.89
C ASN A 68 -13.46 7.97 -14.39
N PHE A 69 -12.56 7.52 -13.51
CA PHE A 69 -11.46 6.60 -13.81
C PHE A 69 -10.45 7.14 -14.85
N LYS A 70 -10.32 8.46 -14.98
CA LYS A 70 -9.32 9.09 -15.87
C LYS A 70 -8.01 9.33 -15.11
N PRO A 71 -6.85 9.06 -15.73
CA PRO A 71 -5.55 9.34 -15.11
C PRO A 71 -5.37 10.81 -14.72
N LEU A 72 -5.07 11.05 -13.45
CA LEU A 72 -4.71 12.36 -12.92
C LEU A 72 -3.19 12.54 -12.89
N ARG A 73 -2.74 13.76 -13.20
CA ARG A 73 -1.34 14.16 -13.05
C ARG A 73 -1.16 14.93 -11.77
N ILE A 74 -0.49 14.32 -10.81
CA ILE A 74 -0.04 14.95 -9.57
C ILE A 74 1.37 15.52 -9.81
N TYR A 75 1.63 16.69 -9.26
CA TYR A 75 2.97 17.30 -9.28
C TYR A 75 3.62 17.15 -7.90
N SER A 76 4.96 17.11 -7.86
CA SER A 76 5.74 16.84 -6.64
C SER A 76 5.32 17.68 -5.44
N ASN A 77 4.98 18.96 -5.65
CA ASN A 77 4.59 19.90 -4.60
C ASN A 77 3.26 19.51 -3.93
N ASN A 78 2.42 18.74 -4.63
CA ASN A 78 1.12 18.30 -4.14
C ASN A 78 1.14 16.83 -3.66
N PHE A 79 2.17 16.05 -4.03
CA PHE A 79 2.23 14.62 -3.75
C PHE A 79 2.18 14.29 -2.24
N LYS A 80 2.96 15.00 -1.43
CA LYS A 80 2.94 14.81 0.04
C LYS A 80 1.55 15.10 0.61
N ASN A 81 0.92 16.18 0.17
CA ASN A 81 -0.43 16.55 0.61
C ASN A 81 -1.45 15.49 0.19
N CYS A 82 -1.36 14.94 -1.03
CA CYS A 82 -2.23 13.85 -1.49
C CYS A 82 -2.12 12.60 -0.61
N LEU A 83 -0.92 12.24 -0.16
CA LEU A 83 -0.72 11.05 0.69
C LEU A 83 -1.13 11.25 2.14
N SER A 84 -0.85 12.44 2.70
CA SER A 84 -1.17 12.77 4.11
C SER A 84 -2.66 12.99 4.36
N ILE A 85 -3.42 13.38 3.33
CA ILE A 85 -4.84 13.72 3.43
C ILE A 85 -5.73 12.54 3.04
N ASN A 86 -5.22 11.56 2.28
CA ASN A 86 -6.04 10.47 1.75
C ASN A 86 -6.14 9.28 2.75
N PRO A 87 -7.33 8.99 3.30
CA PRO A 87 -7.59 7.78 4.10
C PRO A 87 -7.28 6.49 3.32
N GLU A 88 -7.27 6.53 2.00
CA GLU A 88 -6.89 5.39 1.17
C GLU A 88 -5.43 4.98 1.35
N THR A 89 -4.49 5.87 1.64
CA THR A 89 -3.11 5.47 1.93
C THR A 89 -3.07 4.54 3.15
N GLN A 90 -3.96 4.77 4.14
CA GLN A 90 -4.19 3.83 5.24
C GLN A 90 -5.00 2.58 4.82
N ASN A 91 -5.91 2.71 3.84
CA ASN A 91 -6.58 1.55 3.25
C ASN A 91 -5.63 0.66 2.44
N VAL A 92 -4.53 1.17 1.89
CA VAL A 92 -3.51 0.34 1.24
C VAL A 92 -2.83 -0.54 2.29
N LEU A 93 -2.44 0.02 3.44
CA LEU A 93 -1.94 -0.78 4.57
C LEU A 93 -2.96 -1.84 4.98
N ARG A 94 -4.24 -1.47 5.04
CA ARG A 94 -5.33 -2.38 5.36
C ARG A 94 -5.49 -3.48 4.30
N ALA A 95 -5.36 -3.15 3.01
CA ALA A 95 -5.46 -4.10 1.90
C ALA A 95 -4.27 -5.06 1.89
N ILE A 96 -3.06 -4.56 2.16
CA ILE A 96 -1.86 -5.37 2.37
C ILE A 96 -2.09 -6.34 3.54
N LEU A 97 -2.52 -5.82 4.70
CA LEU A 97 -2.82 -6.63 5.88
C LEU A 97 -3.95 -7.66 5.65
N LEU A 98 -4.99 -7.30 4.90
CA LEU A 98 -6.08 -8.22 4.55
C LEU A 98 -5.58 -9.34 3.64
N LYS A 99 -4.79 -9.02 2.63
CA LYS A 99 -4.25 -10.03 1.71
C LYS A 99 -3.27 -10.96 2.40
N ILE A 100 -2.43 -10.44 3.30
CA ILE A 100 -1.57 -11.27 4.14
C ILE A 100 -2.42 -12.15 5.07
N LYS A 101 -3.48 -11.60 5.67
CA LYS A 101 -4.42 -12.41 6.45
C LYS A 101 -5.03 -13.51 5.60
N GLU A 102 -5.56 -13.24 4.41
CA GLU A 102 -6.12 -14.27 3.54
C GLU A 102 -5.12 -15.38 3.21
N GLU A 103 -3.87 -15.03 2.88
CA GLU A 103 -2.82 -16.00 2.54
C GLU A 103 -2.32 -16.80 3.76
N MET A 104 -2.40 -16.25 4.98
CA MET A 104 -2.00 -16.93 6.21
C MET A 104 -2.99 -17.99 6.69
N TRP A 105 -4.26 -17.95 6.29
CA TRP A 105 -5.27 -18.94 6.72
C TRP A 105 -5.20 -20.26 5.93
N PHE A 106 -4.31 -20.34 4.93
CA PHE A 106 -4.04 -21.56 4.17
C PHE A 106 -2.83 -22.36 4.69
N VAL A 107 -2.25 -21.98 5.84
CA VAL A 107 -1.14 -22.68 6.49
C VAL A 107 -1.56 -23.23 7.85
#